data_AF-A0A6F8ZNU5-F1
#
_entry.id   AF-A0A6F8ZNU5-F1
#
_cell.length_a   1.000
_cell.length_b   1.000
_cell.length_c   1.000
_cell.angle_alpha   90.00
_cell.angle_beta   90.00
_cell.angle_gamma   90.00
#
_symmetry.space_group_name_H-M   'P 1'
#
loop_
_entity.id
_entity.type
_entity.pdbx_description
1 polymer ?
#
loop_
_entity_poly.entity_id
_entity_poly.type
_entity_poly.pdbx_seq_one_letter_code
_entity_poly.pdbx_strand_id
1 'polypeptide(L)'
;MKDIQNAILNMDNTVVDLETLQSLYDNGAQQDEMEKIEKHIKSSKGKDDAKPLDKPEQFLFQLSQIPNFSGRVFCILFQSTFVECISSILRKVEILQRMCTTLQSGQFVMQTYVLAFGNFMNGGNRSRGQADSFTLDILPKLKDVKSSDNSQSLLSYIVAYYLKNFDKDAGRETCVYPLPEPQDLFQASQIKFEDFQRDLRKLRKDLNGETGSHKSCLAETEMVNQ
;
A
#
# COMPACT_ATOMS: atom_id res chain seq x y z
N MET A 1 24.31 -22.15 14.57
CA MET A 1 23.05 -22.92 14.40
C MET A 1 22.19 -22.91 15.65
N LYS A 2 22.72 -23.18 16.85
CA LYS A 2 21.95 -23.03 18.11
C LYS A 2 21.29 -21.66 18.26
N ASP A 3 21.97 -20.58 17.86
CA ASP A 3 21.43 -19.22 17.94
C ASP A 3 20.25 -19.01 16.99
N ILE A 4 20.32 -19.53 15.76
CA ILE A 4 19.22 -19.49 14.77
C ILE A 4 18.02 -20.29 15.29
N GLN A 5 18.27 -21.49 15.81
CA GLN A 5 17.21 -22.33 16.38
C GLN A 5 16.52 -21.64 17.57
N ASN A 6 17.29 -21.09 18.50
CA ASN A 6 16.74 -20.37 19.65
C ASN A 6 15.98 -19.11 19.23
N ALA A 7 16.50 -18.34 18.26
CA ALA A 7 15.84 -17.16 17.73
C ALA A 7 14.47 -17.51 17.15
N ILE A 8 14.38 -18.56 16.33
CA ILE A 8 13.13 -18.99 15.69
C ILE A 8 12.14 -19.59 16.70
N LEU A 9 12.63 -20.37 17.67
CA LEU A 9 11.78 -20.94 18.72
C LEU A 9 11.15 -19.86 19.60
N ASN A 10 11.92 -18.83 19.94
CA ASN A 10 11.48 -17.73 20.80
C ASN A 10 10.87 -16.55 20.03
N MET A 11 10.73 -16.66 18.70
CA MET A 11 10.23 -15.58 17.83
C MET A 11 11.04 -14.27 17.97
N ASP A 12 12.34 -14.39 18.22
CA ASP A 12 13.26 -13.27 18.46
C ASP A 12 14.00 -12.90 17.18
N ASN A 13 13.78 -11.68 16.68
CA ASN A 13 14.42 -11.13 15.48
C ASN A 13 15.56 -10.15 15.81
N THR A 14 16.04 -10.09 17.06
CA THR A 14 17.20 -9.28 17.45
C THR A 14 18.53 -9.98 17.19
N VAL A 15 18.51 -11.33 17.23
CA VAL A 15 19.70 -12.18 17.05
C VAL A 15 19.89 -12.56 15.58
N VAL A 16 18.81 -12.71 14.82
CA VAL A 16 18.82 -13.03 13.40
C VAL A 16 18.00 -11.97 12.67
N ASP A 17 18.63 -11.26 11.74
CA ASP A 17 17.96 -10.21 10.97
C ASP A 17 16.90 -10.77 10.01
N LEU A 18 16.00 -9.88 9.58
CA LEU A 18 14.87 -10.23 8.71
C LEU A 18 15.32 -10.72 7.33
N GLU A 19 16.45 -10.23 6.81
CA GLU A 19 16.97 -10.65 5.50
C GLU A 19 17.46 -12.10 5.53
N THR A 20 18.13 -12.47 6.63
CA THR A 20 18.56 -13.83 6.90
C THR A 20 17.35 -14.74 7.11
N LEU A 21 16.36 -14.32 7.90
CA LEU A 21 15.12 -15.09 8.09
C LEU A 21 14.37 -15.30 6.78
N GLN A 22 14.26 -14.27 5.93
CA GLN A 22 13.66 -14.37 4.61
C GLN A 22 14.44 -15.34 3.72
N SER A 23 15.77 -15.24 3.71
CA SER A 23 16.63 -16.16 2.96
C SER A 23 16.46 -17.61 3.42
N LEU A 24 16.35 -17.85 4.73
CA LEU A 24 16.11 -19.17 5.29
C LEU A 24 14.71 -19.70 4.96
N TYR A 25 13.72 -18.83 4.88
CA TYR A 25 12.36 -19.17 4.47
C TYR A 25 12.30 -19.58 2.99
N ASP A 26 12.93 -18.80 2.11
CA ASP A 26 12.90 -19.01 0.66
C ASP A 26 13.76 -20.20 0.22
N ASN A 27 14.87 -20.46 0.93
CA ASN A 27 15.77 -21.58 0.67
C ASN A 27 15.48 -22.80 1.58
N GLY A 28 14.30 -22.85 2.20
CA GLY A 28 13.87 -24.01 2.98
C GLY A 28 13.80 -25.27 2.13
N ALA A 29 14.16 -26.41 2.72
CA ALA A 29 14.16 -27.69 2.02
C ALA A 29 12.78 -28.02 1.48
N GLN A 30 12.71 -28.38 0.20
CA GLN A 30 11.48 -28.88 -0.40
C GLN A 30 11.15 -30.27 0.16
N GLN A 31 9.89 -30.67 0.04
CA GLN A 31 9.42 -31.95 0.59
C GLN A 31 10.19 -33.14 0.00
N ASP A 32 10.48 -33.13 -1.30
CA ASP A 32 11.23 -34.20 -1.97
C ASP A 32 12.71 -34.23 -1.58
N GLU A 33 13.31 -33.06 -1.30
CA GLU A 33 14.68 -32.95 -0.78
C GLU A 33 14.77 -33.51 0.63
N MET A 34 13.81 -33.16 1.49
CA MET A 34 13.74 -33.70 2.85
C MET A 34 13.56 -35.21 2.87
N GLU A 35 12.72 -35.77 1.99
CA GLU A 35 12.54 -37.22 1.88
C GLU A 35 13.85 -37.94 1.49
N LYS A 36 14.65 -37.37 0.58
CA LYS A 36 15.96 -37.92 0.17
C LYS A 36 16.95 -37.88 1.33
N ILE A 37 17.03 -36.75 2.04
CA ILE A 37 17.91 -36.55 3.19
C ILE A 37 17.55 -37.56 4.30
N GLU A 38 16.28 -37.68 4.66
CA GLU A 38 15.84 -38.64 5.67
C GLU A 38 16.12 -40.08 5.29
N LYS A 39 15.88 -40.44 4.03
CA LYS A 39 16.12 -41.80 3.53
C LYS A 39 17.61 -42.14 3.62
N HIS A 40 18.49 -41.20 3.29
CA HIS A 40 19.94 -41.37 3.42
C HIS A 40 20.37 -41.53 4.88
N ILE A 41 19.82 -40.73 5.80
CA ILE A 41 20.10 -40.86 7.24
C ILE A 41 19.63 -42.23 7.76
N LYS A 42 18.44 -42.67 7.37
CA LYS A 42 17.88 -43.98 7.77
C LYS A 42 18.70 -45.15 7.22
N SER A 43 19.17 -45.08 5.97
CA SER A 43 19.97 -46.14 5.34
C SER A 43 21.42 -46.21 5.82
N SER A 44 21.93 -45.11 6.37
CA SER A 44 23.29 -44.95 6.89
C SER A 44 23.41 -45.28 8.39
N LYS A 45 22.29 -45.28 9.14
CA LYS A 45 22.29 -45.69 10.56
C LYS A 45 22.81 -47.12 10.73
N GLY A 46 23.95 -47.27 11.41
CA GLY A 46 24.56 -48.57 11.73
C GLY A 46 25.57 -49.11 10.70
N LYS A 47 25.98 -48.29 9.73
CA LYS A 47 27.07 -48.62 8.79
C LYS A 47 28.23 -47.64 9.01
N ASP A 48 29.36 -48.13 9.52
CA ASP A 48 30.56 -47.30 9.76
C ASP A 48 31.18 -46.71 8.48
N ASP A 49 30.90 -47.31 7.30
CA ASP A 49 31.42 -46.87 6.00
C ASP A 49 30.45 -45.96 5.21
N ALA A 50 29.35 -45.50 5.82
CA ALA A 50 28.38 -44.67 5.11
C ALA A 50 28.93 -43.26 4.86
N LYS A 51 28.78 -42.76 3.62
CA LYS A 51 29.15 -41.39 3.29
C LYS A 51 28.27 -40.40 4.07
N PRO A 52 28.86 -39.42 4.78
CA PRO A 52 28.08 -38.40 5.48
C PRO A 52 27.36 -37.50 4.47
N LEU A 53 26.27 -36.87 4.92
CA LEU A 53 25.62 -35.78 4.19
C LEU A 53 26.58 -34.62 3.98
N ASP A 54 26.41 -33.87 2.90
CA ASP A 54 27.15 -32.62 2.69
C ASP A 54 26.63 -31.49 3.61
N LYS A 55 27.44 -30.46 3.81
CA LYS A 55 27.11 -29.34 4.73
C LYS A 55 25.73 -28.71 4.48
N PRO A 56 25.30 -28.44 3.21
CA PRO A 56 23.96 -27.89 2.96
C PRO A 56 22.85 -28.85 3.39
N GLU A 57 22.97 -30.15 3.12
CA GLU A 57 21.98 -31.16 3.50
C GLU A 57 21.91 -31.32 5.02
N GLN A 58 23.05 -31.28 5.71
CA GLN A 58 23.10 -31.25 7.17
C GLN A 58 22.41 -30.02 7.73
N PHE A 59 22.59 -28.85 7.11
CA PHE A 59 21.95 -27.61 7.54
C PHE A 59 20.43 -27.65 7.35
N LEU A 60 19.96 -28.10 6.17
CA LEU A 60 18.54 -28.30 5.89
C LEU A 60 17.90 -29.30 6.86
N PHE A 61 18.58 -30.39 7.17
CA PHE A 61 18.12 -31.36 8.16
C PHE A 61 18.05 -30.75 9.57
N GLN A 62 19.02 -29.92 9.97
CA GLN A 62 19.00 -29.23 11.25
C GLN A 62 17.84 -28.23 11.35
N LEU A 63 17.52 -27.51 10.28
CA LEU A 63 16.36 -26.62 10.22
C LEU A 63 15.05 -27.42 10.32
N SER A 64 14.95 -28.59 9.69
CA SER A 64 13.75 -29.43 9.76
C SER A 64 13.47 -30.00 11.15
N GLN A 65 14.47 -30.04 12.03
CA GLN A 65 14.27 -30.40 13.43
C GLN A 65 13.56 -29.31 14.25
N ILE A 66 13.41 -28.10 13.71
CA ILE A 66 12.70 -27.01 14.37
C ILE A 66 11.19 -27.22 14.13
N PRO A 67 10.37 -27.43 15.19
CA PRO A 67 8.94 -27.63 15.05
C PRO A 67 8.26 -26.44 14.36
N ASN A 68 7.49 -26.72 13.32
CA ASN A 68 6.83 -25.74 12.46
C ASN A 68 7.73 -24.56 12.04
N PHE A 69 8.98 -24.86 11.66
CA PHE A 69 9.97 -23.87 11.21
C PHE A 69 9.38 -22.80 10.27
N SER A 70 8.77 -23.23 9.16
CA SER A 70 8.19 -22.33 8.16
C SER A 70 7.09 -21.46 8.74
N GLY A 71 6.22 -22.01 9.58
CA GLY A 71 5.16 -21.25 10.24
C GLY A 71 5.71 -20.18 11.19
N ARG A 72 6.74 -20.50 11.98
CA ARG A 72 7.40 -19.55 12.90
C ARG A 72 8.08 -18.42 12.15
N VAL A 73 8.91 -18.75 11.16
CA VAL A 73 9.62 -17.74 10.36
C VAL A 73 8.62 -16.85 9.61
N PHE A 74 7.55 -17.42 9.04
CA PHE A 74 6.45 -16.66 8.45
C PHE A 74 5.82 -15.68 9.44
N CYS A 75 5.49 -16.12 10.66
CA CYS A 75 4.92 -15.27 11.70
C CYS A 75 5.87 -14.11 12.06
N ILE A 76 7.19 -14.34 12.19
CA ILE A 76 8.18 -13.29 12.47
C ILE A 76 8.18 -12.23 11.35
N LEU A 77 8.30 -12.68 10.10
CA LEU A 77 8.36 -11.80 8.92
C LEU A 77 7.06 -11.00 8.71
N PHE A 78 5.92 -11.64 8.97
CA PHE A 78 4.62 -10.98 8.90
C PHE A 78 4.49 -9.92 9.99
N GLN A 79 4.78 -10.26 11.25
CA GLN A 79 4.68 -9.32 12.37
C GLN A 79 5.57 -8.09 12.16
N SER A 80 6.78 -8.27 11.61
CA SER A 80 7.69 -7.15 11.36
C SER A 80 7.21 -6.19 10.28
N THR A 81 6.37 -6.63 9.35
CA THR A 81 5.90 -5.82 8.20
C THR A 81 4.44 -5.36 8.33
N PHE A 82 3.63 -6.03 9.18
CA PHE A 82 2.20 -5.81 9.28
C PHE A 82 1.83 -4.34 9.58
N VAL A 83 2.48 -3.74 10.58
CA VAL A 83 2.17 -2.37 11.04
C VAL A 83 2.45 -1.36 9.94
N GLU A 84 3.56 -1.52 9.21
CA GLU A 84 3.90 -0.65 8.09
C GLU A 84 2.90 -0.80 6.94
N CYS A 85 2.56 -2.04 6.57
CA CYS A 85 1.58 -2.33 5.52
C CYS A 85 0.22 -1.71 5.82
N ILE A 86 -0.34 -1.93 7.01
CA ILE A 86 -1.67 -1.39 7.36
C ILE A 86 -1.64 0.13 7.45
N SER A 87 -0.59 0.72 8.04
CA SER A 87 -0.45 2.17 8.16
C SER A 87 -0.35 2.85 6.78
N SER A 88 0.37 2.24 5.84
CA SER A 88 0.46 2.72 4.46
C SER A 88 -0.90 2.72 3.76
N ILE A 89 -1.70 1.68 3.95
CA ILE A 89 -3.07 1.60 3.40
C ILE A 89 -3.96 2.68 4.04
N LEU A 90 -3.98 2.77 5.37
CA LEU A 90 -4.79 3.74 6.10
C LEU A 90 -4.49 5.18 5.69
N ARG A 91 -3.21 5.56 5.62
CA ARG A 91 -2.80 6.91 5.21
C ARG A 91 -3.33 7.28 3.82
N LYS A 92 -3.24 6.35 2.85
CA LYS A 92 -3.76 6.59 1.49
C LYS A 92 -5.29 6.75 1.50
N VAL A 93 -6.00 5.96 2.29
CA VAL A 93 -7.47 6.07 2.45
C VAL A 93 -7.85 7.39 3.10
N GLU A 94 -7.14 7.82 4.14
CA GLU A 94 -7.36 9.10 4.81
C GLU A 94 -7.16 10.29 3.86
N ILE A 95 -6.09 10.28 3.05
CA ILE A 95 -5.86 11.32 2.03
C ILE A 95 -7.03 11.36 1.05
N LEU A 96 -7.44 10.20 0.52
CA LEU A 96 -8.55 10.12 -0.42
C LEU A 96 -9.86 10.61 0.20
N GLN A 97 -10.19 10.17 1.41
CA GLN A 97 -11.39 10.58 2.13
C GLN A 97 -11.40 12.08 2.37
N ARG A 98 -10.29 12.64 2.89
CA ARG A 98 -10.14 14.07 3.13
C ARG A 98 -10.31 14.87 1.84
N MET A 99 -9.72 14.43 0.73
CA MET A 99 -9.88 15.09 -0.57
C MET A 99 -11.32 15.01 -1.07
N CYS A 100 -11.97 13.85 -1.01
CA CYS A 100 -13.37 13.70 -1.39
C CYS A 100 -14.29 14.57 -0.54
N THR A 101 -14.12 14.59 0.78
CA THR A 101 -14.92 15.42 1.68
C THR A 101 -14.69 16.90 1.40
N THR A 102 -13.45 17.34 1.19
CA THR A 102 -13.14 18.73 0.85
C THR A 102 -13.76 19.11 -0.51
N LEU A 103 -13.72 18.20 -1.48
CA LEU A 103 -14.32 18.43 -2.79
C LEU A 103 -15.87 18.43 -2.78
N GLN A 104 -16.49 17.66 -1.89
CA GLN A 104 -17.95 17.59 -1.78
C GLN A 104 -18.53 18.73 -0.94
N SER A 105 -17.86 19.09 0.15
CA SER A 105 -18.28 20.17 1.06
C SER A 105 -17.79 21.54 0.64
N GLY A 106 -16.76 21.59 -0.20
CA GLY A 106 -16.20 22.82 -0.73
C GLY A 106 -17.24 23.56 -1.58
N GLN A 107 -17.57 24.78 -1.16
CA GLN A 107 -18.27 25.71 -2.03
C GLN A 107 -17.29 26.22 -3.08
N PHE A 108 -17.08 25.44 -4.14
CA PHE A 108 -16.26 25.88 -5.26
C PHE A 108 -17.04 26.88 -6.09
N VAL A 109 -17.09 28.12 -5.60
CA VAL A 109 -17.73 29.26 -6.27
C VAL A 109 -17.20 29.40 -7.72
N MET A 110 -15.94 28.99 -7.95
CA MET A 110 -15.33 28.80 -9.27
C MET A 110 -16.20 28.02 -10.26
N GLN A 111 -16.82 26.91 -9.85
CA GLN A 111 -17.67 26.10 -10.74
C GLN A 111 -18.90 26.88 -11.19
N THR A 112 -19.52 27.66 -10.29
CA THR A 112 -20.66 28.52 -10.63
C THR A 112 -20.27 29.56 -11.68
N TYR A 113 -19.08 30.16 -11.59
CA TYR A 113 -18.61 31.11 -12.61
C TYR A 113 -18.32 30.46 -13.94
N VAL A 114 -17.70 29.27 -13.94
CA VAL A 114 -17.48 28.50 -15.18
C VAL A 114 -18.80 28.25 -15.90
N LEU A 115 -19.85 27.87 -15.16
CA LEU A 115 -21.18 27.69 -15.72
C LEU A 115 -21.78 29.01 -16.24
N ALA A 116 -21.73 30.07 -15.44
CA ALA A 116 -22.31 31.37 -15.79
C ALA A 116 -21.63 32.00 -17.03
N PHE A 117 -20.31 32.08 -17.03
CA PHE A 117 -19.55 32.59 -18.18
C PHE A 117 -19.69 31.67 -19.39
N GLY A 118 -19.67 30.35 -19.19
CA GLY A 118 -19.93 29.38 -20.24
C GLY A 118 -21.30 29.59 -20.91
N ASN A 119 -22.35 29.76 -20.12
CA ASN A 119 -23.71 30.03 -20.61
C ASN A 119 -23.82 31.37 -21.33
N PHE A 120 -23.16 32.41 -20.83
CA PHE A 120 -23.11 33.71 -21.50
C PHE A 120 -22.42 33.62 -22.85
N MET A 121 -21.23 32.99 -22.91
CA MET A 121 -20.45 32.85 -24.13
C MET A 121 -21.11 31.96 -25.18
N ASN A 122 -21.87 30.94 -24.75
CA ASN A 122 -22.62 30.05 -25.63
C ASN A 122 -24.08 30.51 -25.85
N GLY A 123 -24.41 31.76 -25.48
CA GLY A 123 -25.73 32.34 -25.68
C GLY A 123 -26.18 32.24 -27.14
N GLY A 124 -27.41 31.75 -27.36
CA GLY A 124 -27.96 31.52 -28.71
C GLY A 124 -27.65 30.13 -29.30
N ASN A 125 -26.77 29.34 -28.68
CA ASN A 125 -26.57 27.94 -29.04
C ASN A 125 -27.56 27.03 -28.29
N ARG A 126 -28.46 26.36 -29.01
CA ARG A 126 -29.53 25.53 -28.42
C ARG A 126 -29.02 24.31 -27.63
N SER A 127 -27.80 23.84 -27.86
CA SER A 127 -27.21 22.68 -27.18
C SER A 127 -26.14 23.02 -26.15
N ARG A 128 -25.66 24.28 -26.12
CA ARG A 128 -24.55 24.72 -25.25
C ARG A 128 -24.82 25.98 -24.43
N GLY A 129 -25.80 26.79 -24.83
CA GLY A 129 -26.30 27.90 -24.03
C GLY A 129 -27.46 27.42 -23.17
N GLN A 130 -27.55 27.91 -21.92
CA GLN A 130 -28.56 27.52 -20.92
C GLN A 130 -28.36 26.11 -20.35
N ALA A 131 -27.11 25.69 -20.13
CA ALA A 131 -26.83 24.45 -19.42
C ALA A 131 -27.07 24.62 -17.91
N ASP A 132 -27.59 23.57 -17.26
CA ASP A 132 -27.71 23.50 -15.79
C ASP A 132 -26.42 23.05 -15.11
N SER A 133 -25.54 22.37 -15.85
CA SER A 133 -24.27 21.86 -15.36
C SER A 133 -23.28 21.63 -16.51
N PHE A 134 -22.03 21.32 -16.16
CA PHE A 134 -21.00 20.91 -17.09
C PHE A 134 -20.22 19.72 -16.52
N THR A 135 -19.58 18.96 -17.41
CA THR A 135 -18.68 17.88 -17.05
C THR A 135 -17.28 18.42 -16.73
N LEU A 136 -16.59 17.83 -15.74
CA LEU A 136 -15.31 18.35 -15.23
C LEU A 136 -14.17 18.35 -16.28
N ASP A 137 -14.31 17.63 -17.39
CA ASP A 137 -13.36 17.63 -18.50
C ASP A 137 -13.24 18.99 -19.22
N ILE A 138 -14.17 19.93 -18.96
CA ILE A 138 -14.08 21.30 -19.47
C ILE A 138 -13.03 22.13 -18.71
N LEU A 139 -12.74 21.82 -17.44
CA LEU A 139 -11.89 22.64 -16.59
C LEU A 139 -10.48 22.84 -17.15
N PRO A 140 -9.78 21.80 -17.67
CA PRO A 140 -8.48 21.99 -18.29
C PRO A 140 -8.51 22.83 -19.58
N LYS A 141 -9.66 22.91 -20.26
CA LYS A 141 -9.83 23.62 -21.54
C LYS A 141 -10.02 25.12 -21.35
N LEU A 142 -10.32 25.58 -20.14
CA LEU A 142 -10.52 27.01 -19.83
C LEU A 142 -9.27 27.87 -20.10
N LYS A 143 -8.07 27.26 -20.06
CA LYS A 143 -6.81 27.94 -20.39
C LYS A 143 -6.65 28.19 -21.89
N ASP A 144 -7.35 27.42 -22.73
CA ASP A 144 -7.21 27.44 -24.19
C ASP A 144 -8.17 28.45 -24.83
N VAL A 145 -9.26 28.81 -24.13
CA VAL A 145 -10.20 29.86 -24.55
C VAL A 145 -9.60 31.22 -24.21
N LYS A 146 -9.36 32.07 -25.22
CA LYS A 146 -8.71 33.37 -25.05
C LYS A 146 -9.61 34.54 -25.41
N SER A 147 -9.29 35.71 -24.87
CA SER A 147 -9.84 36.98 -25.31
C SER A 147 -9.52 37.25 -26.77
N SER A 148 -10.28 38.15 -27.41
CA SER A 148 -10.11 38.51 -28.83
C SER A 148 -8.73 39.05 -29.18
N ASP A 149 -8.07 39.70 -28.21
CA ASP A 149 -6.72 40.25 -28.29
C ASP A 149 -5.62 39.27 -27.80
N ASN A 150 -5.99 38.04 -27.42
CA ASN A 150 -5.12 37.01 -26.86
C ASN A 150 -4.36 37.40 -25.57
N SER A 151 -4.75 38.49 -24.90
CA SER A 151 -4.07 38.98 -23.70
C SER A 151 -4.34 38.15 -22.44
N GLN A 152 -5.50 37.48 -22.37
CA GLN A 152 -5.88 36.64 -21.22
C GLN A 152 -6.66 35.39 -21.64
N SER A 153 -6.51 34.32 -20.86
CA SER A 153 -7.37 33.14 -20.97
C SER A 153 -8.65 33.30 -20.15
N LEU A 154 -9.69 32.52 -20.45
CA LEU A 154 -10.91 32.45 -19.66
C LEU A 154 -10.62 32.01 -18.22
N LEU A 155 -9.69 31.06 -18.03
CA LEU A 155 -9.21 30.68 -16.69
C LEU A 155 -8.63 31.88 -15.94
N SER A 156 -7.71 32.62 -16.55
CA SER A 156 -7.09 33.81 -15.95
C SER A 156 -8.12 34.87 -15.60
N TYR A 157 -9.10 35.09 -16.47
CA TYR A 157 -10.18 36.04 -16.25
C TYR A 157 -11.07 35.64 -15.06
N ILE A 158 -11.49 34.37 -14.97
CA ILE A 158 -12.32 33.86 -13.87
C ILE A 158 -11.59 34.00 -12.53
N VAL A 159 -10.30 33.66 -12.48
CA VAL A 159 -9.48 33.81 -11.27
C VAL A 159 -9.39 35.27 -10.84
N ALA A 160 -9.07 36.17 -11.77
CA ALA A 160 -9.01 37.61 -11.47
C ALA A 160 -10.36 38.17 -11.01
N TYR A 161 -11.47 37.71 -11.63
CA TYR A 161 -12.82 38.10 -11.25
C TYR A 161 -13.18 37.61 -9.84
N TYR A 162 -12.84 36.36 -9.50
CA TYR A 162 -13.06 35.81 -8.16
C TYR A 162 -12.30 36.62 -7.09
N LEU A 163 -10.99 36.82 -7.29
CA LEU A 163 -10.14 37.55 -6.35
C LEU A 163 -10.61 38.98 -6.15
N LYS A 164 -11.02 39.67 -7.22
CA LYS A 164 -11.47 41.07 -7.14
C LYS A 164 -12.81 41.24 -6.43
N ASN A 165 -13.74 40.29 -6.59
CA ASN A 165 -15.14 40.50 -6.18
C ASN A 165 -15.56 39.69 -4.95
N PHE A 166 -14.84 38.61 -4.60
CA PHE A 166 -15.30 37.65 -3.59
C PHE A 166 -14.26 37.37 -2.50
N ASP A 167 -12.97 37.40 -2.83
CA ASP A 167 -11.91 37.25 -1.85
C ASP A 167 -11.55 38.61 -1.23
N LYS A 168 -12.06 38.84 -0.01
CA LYS A 168 -11.83 40.09 0.74
C LYS A 168 -10.38 40.25 1.20
N ASP A 169 -9.62 39.17 1.23
CA ASP A 169 -8.23 39.12 1.68
C ASP A 169 -7.27 38.87 0.52
N ALA A 170 -7.75 38.93 -0.73
CA ALA A 170 -6.91 38.79 -1.92
C ALA A 170 -5.68 39.71 -1.85
N GLY A 171 -4.50 39.11 -1.95
CA GLY A 171 -3.22 39.82 -1.88
C GLY A 171 -2.73 40.20 -0.47
N ARG A 172 -3.42 39.75 0.60
CA ARG A 172 -2.99 39.87 1.99
C ARG A 172 -2.39 38.56 2.50
N GLU A 173 -1.64 38.65 3.60
CA GLU A 173 -1.08 37.47 4.29
C GLU A 173 -2.15 36.52 4.85
N THR A 174 -3.37 37.01 5.09
CA THR A 174 -4.51 36.24 5.59
C THR A 174 -5.28 35.51 4.47
N CYS A 175 -4.88 35.66 3.21
CA CYS A 175 -5.51 34.98 2.09
C CYS A 175 -5.41 33.46 2.24
N VAL A 176 -6.53 32.75 2.09
CA VAL A 176 -6.58 31.29 2.14
C VAL A 176 -6.88 30.75 0.75
N TYR A 177 -6.07 29.81 0.28
CA TYR A 177 -6.33 29.15 -0.99
C TYR A 177 -7.59 28.27 -0.87
N PRO A 178 -8.67 28.54 -1.65
CA PRO A 178 -9.97 27.90 -1.46
C PRO A 178 -10.06 26.49 -2.07
N LEU A 179 -8.93 25.93 -2.51
CA LEU A 179 -8.83 24.58 -3.08
C LEU A 179 -7.89 23.74 -2.21
N PRO A 180 -8.03 22.40 -2.23
CA PRO A 180 -7.07 21.53 -1.56
C PRO A 180 -5.64 21.80 -2.05
N GLU A 181 -4.68 21.54 -1.17
CA GLU A 181 -3.26 21.61 -1.51
C GLU A 181 -2.97 20.78 -2.77
N PRO A 182 -2.29 21.35 -3.78
CA PRO A 182 -2.02 20.65 -5.04
C PRO A 182 -1.30 19.31 -4.84
N GLN A 183 -0.43 19.22 -3.84
CA GLN A 183 0.29 17.99 -3.51
C GLN A 183 -0.65 16.88 -3.02
N ASP A 184 -1.61 17.21 -2.15
CA ASP A 184 -2.59 16.25 -1.63
C ASP A 184 -3.52 15.77 -2.75
N LEU A 185 -3.96 16.69 -3.62
CA LEU A 185 -4.79 16.38 -4.78
C LEU A 185 -4.04 15.49 -5.78
N PHE A 186 -2.76 15.79 -6.04
CA PHE A 186 -1.92 14.97 -6.91
C PHE A 186 -1.76 13.57 -6.33
N GLN A 187 -1.41 13.44 -5.04
CA GLN A 187 -1.30 12.14 -4.38
C GLN A 187 -2.60 11.34 -4.49
N ALA A 188 -3.75 11.95 -4.17
CA ALA A 188 -5.04 11.29 -4.29
C ALA A 188 -5.35 10.82 -5.71
N SER A 189 -4.97 11.60 -6.74
CA SER A 189 -5.17 11.24 -8.15
C SER A 189 -4.34 10.06 -8.63
N GLN A 190 -3.21 9.77 -7.97
CA GLN A 190 -2.34 8.63 -8.31
C GLN A 190 -2.80 7.32 -7.67
N ILE A 191 -3.76 7.37 -6.74
CA ILE A 191 -4.24 6.19 -6.02
C ILE A 191 -5.13 5.34 -6.93
N LYS A 192 -4.84 4.04 -7.01
CA LYS A 192 -5.65 3.05 -7.73
C LYS A 192 -6.37 2.14 -6.74
N PHE A 193 -7.68 2.00 -6.90
CA PHE A 193 -8.49 1.11 -6.05
C PHE A 193 -8.10 -0.37 -6.16
N GLU A 194 -7.62 -0.80 -7.32
CA GLU A 194 -7.12 -2.16 -7.55
C GLU A 194 -5.93 -2.49 -6.65
N ASP A 195 -5.04 -1.52 -6.41
CA ASP A 195 -3.89 -1.68 -5.53
C ASP A 195 -4.34 -1.89 -4.08
N PHE A 196 -5.30 -1.10 -3.59
CA PHE A 196 -5.88 -1.30 -2.27
C PHE A 196 -6.49 -2.68 -2.10
N GLN A 197 -7.28 -3.12 -3.08
CA GLN A 197 -7.90 -4.43 -3.02
C GLN A 197 -6.87 -5.54 -3.00
N ARG A 198 -5.80 -5.43 -3.79
CA ARG A 198 -4.69 -6.38 -3.81
C ARG A 198 -3.98 -6.41 -2.45
N ASP A 199 -3.63 -5.25 -1.91
CA ASP A 199 -2.89 -5.13 -0.66
C ASP A 199 -3.72 -5.64 0.52
N LEU A 200 -5.01 -5.29 0.60
CA LEU A 200 -5.92 -5.79 1.64
C LEU A 200 -6.17 -7.30 1.52
N ARG A 201 -6.31 -7.85 0.31
CA ARG A 201 -6.45 -9.30 0.10
C ARG A 201 -5.19 -10.04 0.55
N LYS A 202 -4.01 -9.51 0.20
CA LYS A 202 -2.72 -10.06 0.64
C LYS A 202 -2.65 -10.04 2.17
N LEU A 203 -2.87 -8.87 2.78
CA LEU A 203 -2.82 -8.72 4.24
C LEU A 203 -3.79 -9.66 4.96
N ARG A 204 -5.01 -9.83 4.44
CA ARG A 204 -6.00 -10.77 4.99
C ARG A 204 -5.54 -12.22 4.86
N LYS A 205 -4.97 -12.60 3.71
CA LYS A 205 -4.43 -13.95 3.49
C LYS A 205 -3.30 -14.22 4.47
N ASP A 206 -2.37 -13.27 4.60
CA ASP A 206 -1.19 -13.40 5.45
C ASP A 206 -1.59 -13.44 6.93
N LEU A 207 -2.55 -12.60 7.35
CA LEU A 207 -3.11 -12.62 8.71
C LEU A 207 -3.76 -13.98 9.05
N ASN A 208 -4.57 -14.53 8.13
CA ASN A 208 -5.19 -15.84 8.33
C ASN A 208 -4.13 -16.96 8.40
N GLY A 209 -3.08 -16.85 7.59
CA GLY A 209 -1.92 -17.75 7.64
C GLY A 209 -1.20 -17.68 8.97
N GLU A 210 -0.99 -16.47 9.50
CA GLU A 210 -0.38 -16.21 10.80
C GLU A 210 -1.23 -16.84 11.92
N THR A 211 -2.55 -16.63 11.89
CA THR A 211 -3.42 -17.18 12.94
C THR A 211 -3.43 -18.71 12.94
N GLY A 212 -3.32 -19.32 11.76
CA GLY A 212 -3.19 -20.77 11.61
C GLY A 212 -1.85 -21.29 12.13
N SER A 213 -0.76 -20.67 11.68
CA SER A 213 0.61 -21.01 12.10
C SER A 213 0.81 -20.82 13.60
N HIS A 214 0.34 -19.72 14.18
CA HIS A 214 0.44 -19.43 15.61
C HIS A 214 -0.26 -20.49 16.47
N LYS A 215 -1.46 -20.94 16.06
CA LYS A 215 -2.16 -22.04 16.75
C LYS A 215 -1.37 -23.36 16.69
N SER A 216 -0.79 -23.68 15.53
CA SER A 216 0.06 -24.88 15.38
C SER A 216 1.33 -24.78 16.23
N CYS A 217 1.99 -23.61 16.22
CA CYS A 217 3.19 -23.36 17.01
C CYS A 217 2.94 -23.51 18.52
N LEU A 218 1.83 -22.99 19.03
CA LEU A 218 1.47 -23.13 20.45
C LEU A 218 1.24 -24.60 20.81
N ALA A 219 0.44 -25.33 20.02
CA ALA A 219 0.14 -26.75 20.28
C ALA A 219 1.41 -27.63 20.29
N GLU A 220 2.35 -27.37 19.38
CA GLU A 220 3.63 -28.10 19.34
C GLU A 220 4.58 -27.72 20.48
N THR A 221 4.58 -26.45 20.90
CA THR A 221 5.41 -26.00 22.03
C THR A 221 4.94 -26.59 23.36
N GLU A 222 3.63 -26.79 23.52
CA GLU A 222 3.06 -27.50 24.68
C GLU A 222 3.40 -29.00 24.68
N MET A 223 3.45 -29.64 23.51
CA MET A 223 3.84 -31.05 23.38
C MET A 223 5.33 -31.32 23.60
N VAL A 224 6.21 -30.35 23.32
CA VAL A 224 7.67 -30.49 23.51
C VAL A 224 8.08 -30.26 24.99
N ASN A 225 7.23 -29.59 25.78
CA ASN A 225 7.49 -29.29 27.19
C ASN A 225 6.81 -30.27 28.18
N GLN A 226 6.22 -31.36 27.69
CA GLN A 226 5.69 -32.49 28.48
C GLN A 226 6.60 -33.72 28.32
#